data_AF-A0A1S3A8E8-F1
#
_entry.id   AF-A0A1S3A8E8-F1
#
_cell.length_a   1.000
_cell.length_b   1.000
_cell.length_c   1.000
_cell.angle_alpha   90.00
_cell.angle_beta   90.00
_cell.angle_gamma   90.00
#
_symmetry.space_group_name_H-M   'P 1'
#
loop_
_entity.id
_entity.type
_entity.pdbx_description
1 polymer ?
#
loop_
_entity_poly.entity_id
_entity_poly.type
_entity_poly.pdbx_seq_one_letter_code
_entity_poly.pdbx_strand_id
1 'polypeptide(L)' 'MSICNKLQNKEHVIEALRRAKFKFPGCQKIHISKKWGFTKFNTDEYEDMVAEKCLIPDSCGVRYIPNHVPLDKWQALHS' A
#
# COMPACT_ATOMS: atom_id res chain seq x y z
N MET A 1 -13.10 -0.93 8.75
CA MET A 1 -11.92 -0.22 9.30
C MET A 1 -10.66 -0.83 8.72
N SER A 2 -9.68 -0.02 8.33
CA SER A 2 -8.39 -0.46 7.76
C SER A 2 -7.24 0.26 8.46
N ILE A 3 -6.10 -0.42 8.62
CA ILE A 3 -4.91 0.09 9.31
C ILE A 3 -3.69 -0.33 8.48
N CYS A 4 -2.78 0.61 8.23
CA CYS A 4 -1.48 0.34 7.62
C CYS A 4 -0.40 0.59 8.68
N ASN A 5 0.45 -0.40 8.92
CA ASN A 5 1.54 -0.32 9.89
C ASN A 5 2.70 -1.21 9.44
N LYS A 6 3.87 -1.05 10.05
CA LYS A 6 5.04 -1.90 9.83
C LYS A 6 4.74 -3.34 10.22
N LEU A 7 5.43 -4.30 9.58
CA LEU A 7 5.25 -5.73 9.80
C LEU A 7 5.45 -6.16 11.27
N GLN A 8 6.35 -5.47 11.98
CA GLN A 8 6.63 -5.70 13.41
C GLN A 8 5.38 -5.59 14.30
N ASN A 9 4.44 -4.70 13.95
CA ASN A 9 3.28 -4.38 14.78
C ASN A 9 2.04 -5.22 14.41
N LYS A 10 2.19 -6.24 13.57
CA LYS A 10 1.09 -7.03 13.01
C LYS A 10 0.15 -7.59 14.07
N GLU A 11 0.69 -8.22 15.12
CA GLU A 11 -0.10 -8.86 16.17
C GLU A 11 -0.90 -7.83 16.99
N HIS A 12 -0.28 -6.70 17.30
CA HIS A 12 -0.94 -5.60 18.02
C HIS A 12 -2.11 -5.02 17.22
N VAL A 13 -1.96 -4.88 15.90
CA VAL A 13 -3.04 -4.38 15.03
C VAL A 13 -4.20 -5.37 14.95
N ILE A 14 -3.92 -6.68 14.87
CA ILE A 14 -4.96 -7.71 14.84
C ILE A 14 -5.78 -7.69 16.14
N GLU A 15 -5.12 -7.60 17.30
CA GLU A 15 -5.81 -7.52 18.59
C GLU A 15 -6.61 -6.22 18.74
N ALA A 16 -6.09 -5.08 18.27
CA ALA A 16 -6.84 -3.83 18.25
C ALA A 16 -8.12 -3.93 17.40
N LEU A 17 -8.04 -4.54 16.20
CA LEU A 17 -9.21 -4.77 15.34
C LEU A 17 -10.20 -5.76 15.96
N ARG A 18 -9.71 -6.78 16.66
CA ARG A 18 -10.54 -7.75 17.40
C ARG A 18 -11.34 -7.05 18.50
N ARG A 19 -10.71 -6.15 19.26
CA ARG A 19 -11.37 -5.34 20.30
C ARG A 19 -12.39 -4.37 19.71
N ALA A 20 -12.03 -3.69 18.62
CA ALA A 20 -12.90 -2.74 17.95
C ALA A 20 -14.16 -3.41 17.38
N LYS A 21 -14.05 -4.63 16.87
CA LYS A 21 -15.18 -5.40 16.33
C LYS A 21 -16.33 -5.57 17.35
N PHE A 22 -16.04 -5.71 18.64
CA PHE A 22 -17.09 -5.86 19.68
C PHE A 22 -18.01 -4.65 19.83
N LYS A 23 -17.64 -3.49 19.26
CA LYS A 23 -18.47 -2.29 19.28
C LYS A 23 -19.49 -2.22 18.13
N PHE A 24 -19.39 -3.12 17.16
CA PHE A 24 -20.28 -3.15 16.00
C PHE A 24 -21.19 -4.38 16.06
N PRO A 25 -22.48 -4.25 15.70
CA PRO A 25 -23.38 -5.40 15.64
C PRO A 25 -22.93 -6.39 14.54
N GLY A 26 -23.09 -7.68 14.81
CA GLY A 26 -22.81 -8.75 13.84
C GLY A 26 -21.34 -9.22 13.79
N CYS A 27 -21.06 -10.07 12.79
CA CYS A 27 -19.78 -10.77 12.64
C CYS A 27 -18.86 -10.13 11.60
N GLN A 28 -18.05 -9.16 12.00
CA GLN A 28 -16.97 -8.63 11.16
C GLN A 28 -15.79 -9.61 10.98
N LYS A 29 -15.25 -9.77 9.77
CA LYS A 29 -14.04 -10.58 9.55
C LYS A 29 -12.81 -9.68 9.43
N ILE A 30 -11.72 -10.06 10.11
CA ILE A 30 -10.42 -9.39 10.00
C ILE A 30 -9.65 -10.09 8.89
N HIS A 31 -9.16 -9.31 7.93
CA HIS A 31 -8.38 -9.81 6.80
C HIS A 31 -7.05 -9.06 6.71
N ILE A 32 -5.99 -9.79 6.40
CA ILE A 32 -4.69 -9.21 6.06
C ILE A 32 -4.66 -9.08 4.54
N SER A 33 -4.48 -7.85 4.05
CA SER A 33 -4.33 -7.58 2.63
C SER A 33 -2.96 -8.06 2.13
N LYS A 34 -2.90 -8.50 0.87
CA LYS A 34 -1.64 -8.75 0.14
C LYS A 34 -1.07 -7.48 -0.50
N LYS A 35 -1.86 -6.40 -0.50
CA LYS A 35 -1.48 -5.12 -1.09
C LYS A 35 -0.48 -4.37 -0.22
N TRP A 36 0.35 -3.56 -0.87
CA TRP A 36 1.24 -2.66 -0.16
C TRP A 36 0.45 -1.48 0.44
N GLY A 37 0.12 -1.60 1.73
CA GLY A 37 -0.62 -0.59 2.47
C GLY A 37 -1.98 -0.26 1.83
N PHE A 38 -2.20 1.01 1.53
CA PHE A 38 -3.42 1.52 0.87
C PHE A 38 -3.30 1.68 -0.65
N THR A 39 -2.26 1.12 -1.26
CA THR A 39 -2.09 1.13 -2.71
C THR A 39 -2.90 0.02 -3.38
N LYS A 40 -2.98 0.07 -4.72
CA LYS A 40 -3.64 -0.96 -5.52
C LYS A 40 -2.75 -2.19 -5.78
N PHE A 41 -1.45 -2.04 -5.62
CA PHE A 41 -0.43 -3.03 -5.99
C PHE A 41 -0.20 -4.04 -4.88
N ASN A 42 0.18 -5.27 -5.26
CA ASN A 42 0.64 -6.27 -4.31
C ASN A 42 2.01 -5.88 -3.74
N THR A 43 2.39 -6.43 -2.58
CA THR A 43 3.71 -6.18 -1.99
C THR A 43 4.85 -6.51 -2.96
N ASP A 44 4.78 -7.66 -3.61
CA ASP A 44 5.82 -8.13 -4.53
C ASP A 44 5.97 -7.18 -5.74
N GLU A 45 4.85 -6.85 -6.39
CA GLU A 45 4.80 -5.93 -7.54
C GLU A 45 5.24 -4.51 -7.16
N TYR A 46 4.93 -4.06 -5.94
CA TYR A 46 5.23 -2.71 -5.51
C TYR A 46 6.74 -2.47 -5.40
N GLU A 47 7.48 -3.45 -4.87
CA GLU A 47 8.95 -3.36 -4.77
C GLU A 47 9.60 -3.30 -6.16
N ASP A 48 9.15 -4.15 -7.08
CA ASP A 48 9.60 -4.15 -8.48
C ASP A 48 9.31 -2.82 -9.17
N MET A 49 8.08 -2.31 -9.06
CA MET A 49 7.68 -1.05 -9.70
C MET A 49 8.38 0.19 -9.09
N VAL A 50 8.78 0.14 -7.82
CA VAL A 50 9.62 1.17 -7.21
C VAL A 50 11.06 1.08 -7.75
N ALA A 51 11.62 -0.13 -7.88
CA ALA A 51 12.95 -0.34 -8.46
C ALA A 51 13.02 0.14 -9.92
N GLU A 52 11.94 -0.08 -10.69
CA GLU A 52 11.79 0.43 -12.06
C GLU A 52 11.52 1.95 -12.16
N LYS A 53 11.43 2.66 -11.03
CA LYS A 53 11.05 4.10 -10.96
C LYS A 53 9.68 4.41 -11.61
N CYS A 54 8.80 3.43 -11.72
CA CYS A 54 7.42 3.57 -12.24
C CYS A 54 6.45 4.15 -11.19
N LEU A 55 6.86 4.20 -9.92
CA LEU A 55 6.07 4.70 -8.80
C LEU A 55 6.76 5.89 -8.12
N ILE A 56 6.08 7.04 -8.11
CA ILE A 56 6.55 8.24 -7.38
C ILE A 56 5.79 8.35 -6.05
N PRO A 57 6.48 8.62 -4.94
CA PRO A 57 5.82 8.95 -3.68
C PRO A 57 5.02 10.25 -3.82
N ASP A 58 3.72 10.18 -3.52
CA ASP A 58 2.79 11.31 -3.54
C ASP A 58 2.19 11.49 -2.14
N SER A 59 3.00 12.05 -1.24
CA SER A 59 2.71 12.15 0.19
C SER A 59 2.42 10.77 0.82
N CYS A 60 1.18 10.53 1.24
CA CYS A 60 0.75 9.26 1.83
C CYS A 60 0.40 8.19 0.76
N GLY A 61 0.26 8.60 -0.50
CA GLY A 61 -0.08 7.75 -1.62
C GLY A 61 1.09 7.60 -2.59
N VAL A 62 0.79 7.00 -3.74
CA VAL A 62 1.76 6.74 -4.79
C VAL A 62 1.12 7.05 -6.13
N ARG A 63 1.86 7.77 -6.97
CA ARG A 63 1.46 8.07 -8.33
C ARG A 63 2.14 7.12 -9.28
N TYR A 64 1.34 6.45 -10.09
CA TYR A 64 1.83 5.57 -11.16
C TYR A 64 2.20 6.39 -12.40
N ILE A 65 3.39 6.15 -12.92
CA ILE A 65 3.84 6.67 -14.21
C ILE A 65 3.76 5.55 -15.24
N PRO A 66 2.96 5.71 -16.31
CA PRO A 66 2.95 4.75 -17.40
C PRO A 66 4.22 4.86 -18.23
N ASN A 67 4.59 3.80 -18.95
CA ASN A 67 5.74 3.84 -19.88
C ASN A 67 5.51 4.72 -21.12
N HIS A 68 4.33 5.33 -21.26
CA HIS A 68 3.94 6.18 -22.38
C HIS A 68 3.93 7.67 -21.98
N VAL A 69 5.10 8.17 -21.58
CA VAL A 69 5.34 9.60 -21.32
C VAL A 69 6.30 10.17 -22.37
N PRO A 70 6.24 11.48 -22.67
CA PRO A 70 7.24 12.14 -23.51
C PRO A 70 8.66 11.88 -22.99
N LEU A 71 9.61 11.70 -23.91
CA LEU A 71 10.98 11.26 -23.62
C LEU A 71 11.68 12.15 -22.58
N ASP A 72 11.51 13.47 -22.67
CA ASP A 72 12.12 14.43 -21.72
C ASP A 72 11.67 14.16 -20.28
N LYS A 73 10.39 13.85 -20.07
CA LYS A 73 9.85 13.51 -18.75
C LYS A 73 10.35 12.16 -18.28
N TRP A 74 10.48 11.19 -19.19
CA TRP A 74 11.03 9.88 -18.86
C TRP A 74 12.50 9.96 -18.43
N GLN A 75 13.32 10.74 -19.14
CA GLN A 75 14.73 10.96 -18.82
C GLN A 75 14.90 11.66 -17.46
N ALA A 76 14.08 12.67 -17.15
CA ALA A 76 14.11 13.36 -15.87
C ALA A 76 13.82 12.45 -14.67
N LEU A 77 13.04 11.38 -14.88
CA LEU A 77 12.73 10.38 -13.86
C LEU A 77 13.85 9.35 -13.68
N HIS A 78 14.51 8.99 -14.78
CA HIS A 78 15.51 7.92 -14.80
C HIS A 78 16.95 8.40 -14.60
N SER A 79 17.19 9.70 -14.65
CA SER A 79 18.43 10.32 -14.16
C SER A 79 18.65 10.03 -12.67
#